data_AF-A0A918SGB5-F1
#
_entry.id   AF-A0A918SGB5-F1
#
_cell.length_a   1.000
_cell.length_b   1.000
_cell.length_c   1.000
_cell.angle_alpha   90.00
_cell.angle_beta   90.00
_cell.angle_gamma   90.00
#
_symmetry.space_group_name_H-M   'P 1'
#
loop_
_entity.id
_entity.type
_entity.pdbx_description
1 polymer ?
#
loop_
_entity_poly.entity_id
_entity_poly.type
_entity_poly.pdbx_seq_one_letter_code
_entity_poly.pdbx_strand_id
1 'polypeptide(L)'
;MSFLLPGLEYETVLSDKTTIDFRVGTGFTFAMGKSIGTQFGIYPNFHTQYRYYYNFEKRADKGKNTSNNSGNYFALNGGLYGGKPLIGEIEYNMNYGAEIGPVWGIQRVYKSGFKLDLHLGLGYSFNDLGNSGFSSLISFRLGWLLFN
;
A
#
# COMPACT_ATOMS: atom_id res chain seq x y z
N MET A 1 -8.41 0.13 -2.49
CA MET A 1 -7.70 1.33 -1.96
C MET A 1 -7.47 1.16 -0.46
N SER A 2 -6.27 1.45 0.05
CA SER A 2 -5.98 1.38 1.49
C SER A 2 -6.00 2.78 2.10
N PHE A 3 -7.02 3.10 2.90
CA PHE A 3 -7.16 4.38 3.62
C PHE A 3 -7.27 4.14 5.13
N LEU A 4 -6.23 4.48 5.89
CA LEU A 4 -6.26 4.51 7.37
C LEU A 4 -6.81 3.24 8.05
N LEU A 5 -6.63 2.09 7.40
CA LEU A 5 -7.06 0.81 7.92
C LEU A 5 -5.90 0.10 8.64
N PRO A 6 -6.20 -0.68 9.69
CA PRO A 6 -5.18 -1.38 10.46
C PRO A 6 -4.37 -2.32 9.57
N GLY A 7 -3.08 -2.44 9.88
CA GLY A 7 -2.17 -3.33 9.20
C GLY A 7 -0.81 -3.35 9.89
N LEU A 8 -0.02 -4.36 9.54
CA LEU A 8 1.35 -4.54 9.96
C LEU A 8 2.26 -4.44 8.74
N GLU A 9 3.39 -3.78 8.92
CA GLU A 9 4.36 -3.55 7.86
C GLU A 9 5.76 -3.94 8.37
N TYR A 10 6.51 -4.62 7.52
CA TYR A 10 7.90 -5.00 7.76
C TYR A 10 8.72 -4.59 6.55
N GLU A 11 9.72 -3.74 6.78
CA GLU A 11 10.59 -3.20 5.74
C GLU A 11 12.03 -3.67 5.98
N THR A 12 12.62 -4.33 4.98
CA THR A 12 13.99 -4.84 5.04
C THR A 12 14.89 -4.15 4.02
N VAL A 13 16.11 -3.82 4.43
CA VAL A 13 17.10 -3.14 3.58
C VAL A 13 17.80 -4.16 2.70
N LEU A 14 17.86 -3.89 1.40
CA LEU A 14 18.65 -4.67 0.44
C LEU A 14 19.96 -3.99 0.08
N SER A 15 19.97 -2.67 -0.01
CA SER A 15 21.16 -1.85 -0.25
C SER A 15 20.95 -0.43 0.27
N ASP A 16 21.97 0.42 0.17
CA ASP A 16 21.94 1.83 0.59
C ASP A 16 20.76 2.65 0.04
N LYS A 17 20.17 2.23 -1.08
CA LYS A 17 19.05 2.92 -1.74
C LYS A 17 17.84 2.02 -2.00
N THR A 18 17.84 0.76 -1.55
CA THR A 18 16.76 -0.18 -1.87
C THR A 18 16.25 -0.97 -0.68
N THR A 19 14.94 -1.18 -0.64
CA THR A 19 14.26 -1.95 0.40
C THR A 19 13.19 -2.85 -0.19
N ILE A 20 12.85 -3.93 0.52
CA ILE A 20 11.62 -4.67 0.31
C ILE A 20 10.69 -4.35 1.47
N ASP A 21 9.48 -3.95 1.14
CA ASP A 21 8.40 -3.68 2.08
C ASP A 21 7.35 -4.79 1.96
N PHE A 22 6.96 -5.37 3.08
CA PHE A 22 5.88 -6.35 3.20
C PHE A 22 4.80 -5.80 4.10
N ARG A 23 3.54 -5.88 3.67
CA ARG A 23 2.40 -5.39 4.43
C ARG A 23 1.27 -6.40 4.42
N VAL A 24 0.73 -6.70 5.59
CA VAL A 24 -0.57 -7.37 5.74
C VAL A 24 -1.52 -6.37 6.39
N GLY A 25 -2.72 -6.21 5.84
CA GLY A 25 -3.68 -5.27 6.41
C GLY A 25 -5.07 -5.47 5.86
N THR A 26 -5.86 -4.40 5.92
CA THR A 26 -7.20 -4.40 5.32
C THR A 26 -7.38 -3.29 4.29
N GLY A 27 -8.31 -3.52 3.37
CA GLY A 27 -8.76 -2.59 2.33
C GLY A 27 -10.26 -2.32 2.47
N PHE A 28 -10.74 -1.18 1.99
CA PHE A 28 -12.15 -0.79 2.09
C PHE A 28 -12.73 -0.51 0.69
N THR A 29 -13.97 -0.96 0.51
CA THR A 29 -14.83 -0.66 -0.64
C THR A 29 -16.15 -0.11 -0.14
N PHE A 30 -16.69 0.88 -0.85
CA PHE A 30 -18.01 1.47 -0.61
C PHE A 30 -18.77 1.55 -1.93
N ALA A 31 -20.06 1.20 -1.90
CA ALA A 31 -20.96 1.31 -3.04
C ALA A 31 -22.28 1.93 -2.58
N MET A 32 -22.85 2.82 -3.40
CA MET A 32 -24.15 3.45 -3.11
C MET A 32 -24.98 3.50 -4.39
N GLY A 33 -26.22 3.06 -4.33
CA GLY A 33 -27.14 3.09 -5.47
C GLY A 33 -28.61 2.98 -5.06
N LYS A 34 -29.52 3.49 -5.89
CA LYS A 34 -30.97 3.50 -5.61
C LYS A 34 -31.57 2.11 -5.37
N SER A 35 -31.03 1.07 -6.02
CA SER A 35 -31.53 -0.31 -5.93
C SER A 35 -30.76 -1.18 -4.93
N ILE A 36 -29.48 -0.88 -4.68
CA ILE A 36 -28.61 -1.66 -3.79
C ILE A 36 -28.46 -1.04 -2.39
N GLY A 37 -29.00 0.16 -2.19
CA GLY A 37 -28.80 0.92 -0.95
C GLY A 37 -27.35 1.35 -0.77
N THR A 38 -26.93 1.46 0.48
CA THR A 38 -25.55 1.78 0.87
C THR A 38 -24.88 0.51 1.36
N GLN A 39 -23.82 0.09 0.68
CA GLN A 39 -23.05 -1.10 1.03
C GLN A 39 -21.58 -0.77 1.22
N PHE A 40 -20.91 -1.55 2.05
CA PHE A 40 -19.48 -1.46 2.25
C PHE A 40 -18.86 -2.85 2.43
N GLY A 41 -17.54 -2.94 2.30
CA GLY A 41 -16.78 -4.15 2.58
C GLY A 41 -15.37 -3.81 3.04
N ILE A 42 -14.88 -4.54 4.04
CA ILE A 42 -13.50 -4.50 4.53
C ILE A 42 -12.88 -5.84 4.22
N TYR A 43 -11.78 -5.86 3.47
CA TYR A 43 -11.17 -7.08 2.94
C TYR A 43 -9.76 -7.25 3.50
N PRO A 44 -9.30 -8.48 3.74
CA PRO A 44 -7.89 -8.70 4.03
C PRO A 44 -7.08 -8.44 2.76
N ASN A 45 -5.90 -7.86 2.91
CA ASN A 45 -4.95 -7.70 1.83
C ASN A 45 -3.52 -7.98 2.28
N PHE A 46 -2.71 -8.31 1.28
CA PHE A 46 -1.27 -8.37 1.38
C PHE A 46 -0.67 -7.51 0.27
N HIS A 47 0.35 -6.74 0.60
CA HIS A 47 1.10 -5.95 -0.36
C HIS A 47 2.59 -6.19 -0.17
N THR A 48 3.33 -6.13 -1.26
CA THR A 48 4.79 -6.12 -1.27
C THR A 48 5.29 -5.02 -2.19
N GLN A 49 6.37 -4.34 -1.83
CA GLN A 49 7.00 -3.35 -2.70
C GLN A 49 8.51 -3.53 -2.73
N TYR A 50 9.08 -3.55 -3.91
CA TYR A 50 10.52 -3.32 -4.10
C TYR A 50 10.73 -1.82 -4.30
N ARG A 51 11.32 -1.14 -3.32
CA ARG A 51 11.47 0.33 -3.30
C ARG A 51 12.90 0.74 -3.64
N TYR A 52 13.03 1.77 -4.48
CA TYR A 52 14.28 2.47 -4.77
C TYR A 52 14.16 3.94 -4.37
N TYR A 53 14.98 4.36 -3.40
CA TYR A 53 15.00 5.71 -2.85
C TYR A 53 15.95 6.61 -3.62
N TYR A 54 15.39 7.47 -4.46
CA TYR A 54 16.15 8.29 -5.40
C TYR A 54 16.66 9.61 -4.81
N ASN A 55 16.26 9.99 -3.59
CA ASN A 55 16.53 11.31 -3.02
C ASN A 55 17.22 11.33 -1.65
N PHE A 56 17.78 10.22 -1.18
CA PHE A 56 18.47 10.19 0.12
C PHE A 56 19.63 11.18 0.19
N GLU A 57 20.54 11.18 -0.78
CA GLU A 57 21.68 12.11 -0.83
C GLU A 57 21.23 13.57 -0.80
N LYS A 58 20.35 13.95 -1.75
CA LYS A 58 19.77 15.30 -1.81
C LYS A 58 19.06 15.75 -0.53
N ARG A 59 18.51 14.81 0.24
CA ARG A 59 17.88 15.08 1.54
C ARG A 59 18.95 15.26 2.63
N ALA A 60 19.94 14.39 2.68
CA ALA A 60 21.05 14.46 3.61
C ALA A 60 21.82 15.79 3.47
N ASP A 61 22.12 16.22 2.23
CA ASP A 61 22.78 17.50 1.94
C ASP A 61 22.00 18.72 2.45
N LYS A 62 20.68 18.58 2.58
CA LYS A 62 19.78 19.62 3.09
C LYS A 62 19.50 19.48 4.58
N GLY A 63 20.24 18.63 5.29
CA GLY A 63 20.04 18.32 6.70
C GLY A 63 18.66 17.72 7.01
N LYS A 64 18.01 17.07 6.03
CA LYS A 64 16.70 16.44 6.22
C LYS A 64 16.88 15.00 6.72
N ASN A 65 15.92 14.54 7.52
CA ASN A 65 15.96 13.17 8.04
C ASN A 65 15.91 12.14 6.91
N THR A 66 16.86 11.20 6.89
CA THR A 66 16.90 10.02 6.03
C THR A 66 16.83 8.71 6.81
N SER A 67 16.81 8.75 8.15
CA SER A 67 16.67 7.55 8.97
C SER A 67 15.35 6.82 8.71
N ASN A 68 15.33 5.51 8.93
CA ASN A 68 14.14 4.66 8.73
C ASN A 68 13.53 4.84 7.33
N ASN A 69 14.41 4.95 6.33
CA ASN A 69 14.07 5.13 4.91
C ASN A 69 13.14 6.33 4.66
N SER A 70 13.34 7.43 5.40
CA SER A 70 12.60 8.68 5.25
C SER A 70 13.03 9.39 3.96
N GLY A 71 12.39 9.04 2.85
CA GLY A 71 12.74 9.51 1.51
C GLY A 71 11.58 9.47 0.52
N ASN A 72 11.89 9.74 -0.74
CA ASN A 72 10.97 9.52 -1.85
C ASN A 72 11.49 8.34 -2.65
N TYR A 73 10.57 7.53 -3.18
CA TYR A 73 10.93 6.30 -3.86
C TYR A 73 10.13 6.12 -5.15
N PHE A 74 10.73 5.36 -6.06
CA PHE A 74 9.97 4.59 -7.05
C PHE A 74 9.89 3.16 -6.54
N ALA A 75 8.80 2.46 -6.82
CA ALA A 75 8.67 1.06 -6.44
C ALA A 75 7.88 0.25 -7.45
N LEU A 76 8.17 -1.04 -7.49
CA LEU A 76 7.26 -2.02 -8.06
C LEU A 76 6.37 -2.55 -6.94
N ASN A 77 5.06 -2.31 -7.04
CA ASN A 77 4.05 -2.76 -6.09
C ASN A 77 3.39 -4.05 -6.59
N GLY A 78 3.27 -5.03 -5.71
CA GLY A 78 2.41 -6.19 -5.86
C GLY A 78 1.38 -6.25 -4.74
N GLY A 79 0.14 -6.61 -5.05
CA GLY A 79 -0.95 -6.72 -4.09
C GLY A 79 -1.75 -8.00 -4.30
N LEU A 80 -2.27 -8.56 -3.21
CA LEU A 80 -3.20 -9.68 -3.17
C LEU A 80 -4.37 -9.32 -2.25
N TYR A 81 -5.59 -9.66 -2.65
CA TYR A 81 -6.80 -9.41 -1.87
C TYR A 81 -7.83 -10.52 -2.08
N GLY A 82 -8.61 -10.82 -1.05
CA GLY A 82 -9.70 -11.80 -1.13
C GLY A 82 -10.98 -11.20 -1.72
N GLY A 83 -11.85 -12.03 -2.29
CA GLY A 83 -13.17 -11.59 -2.75
C GLY A 83 -14.25 -11.55 -1.67
N LYS A 84 -13.99 -12.15 -0.49
CA LYS A 84 -14.91 -12.13 0.66
C LYS A 84 -14.49 -11.07 1.68
N PRO A 85 -15.42 -10.22 2.16
CA PRO A 85 -15.12 -9.24 3.19
C PRO A 85 -14.95 -9.93 4.56
N LEU A 86 -14.09 -9.37 5.41
CA LEU A 86 -14.08 -9.65 6.85
C LEU A 86 -15.30 -9.00 7.54
N ILE A 87 -15.69 -7.81 7.07
CA ILE A 87 -16.80 -7.01 7.58
C ILE A 87 -17.50 -6.33 6.42
N GLY A 88 -18.83 -6.40 6.35
CA GLY A 88 -19.63 -5.73 5.33
C GLY A 88 -20.38 -6.72 4.43
N GLU A 89 -21.05 -6.17 3.42
CA GLU A 89 -22.06 -6.89 2.60
C GLU A 89 -21.62 -7.07 1.15
N ILE A 90 -20.62 -6.31 0.71
CA ILE A 90 -20.11 -6.43 -0.64
C ILE A 90 -19.29 -7.72 -0.69
N GLU A 91 -19.75 -8.71 -1.45
CA GLU A 91 -18.97 -9.90 -1.78
C GLU A 91 -18.67 -9.89 -3.28
N TYR A 92 -17.41 -10.11 -3.63
CA TYR A 92 -17.03 -10.33 -5.00
C TYR A 92 -17.15 -11.82 -5.34
N ASN A 93 -17.62 -12.12 -6.55
CA ASN A 93 -17.73 -13.50 -7.06
C ASN A 93 -16.37 -14.13 -7.42
N MET A 94 -15.27 -13.71 -6.79
CA MET A 94 -13.91 -14.19 -7.04
C MET A 94 -13.32 -14.72 -5.74
N ASN A 95 -12.42 -15.71 -5.79
CA ASN A 95 -11.74 -16.17 -4.58
C ASN A 95 -10.60 -15.22 -4.20
N TYR A 96 -9.83 -14.79 -5.20
CA TYR A 96 -8.72 -13.85 -5.01
C TYR A 96 -8.54 -12.93 -6.21
N GLY A 97 -8.05 -11.73 -5.93
CA GLY A 97 -7.51 -10.82 -6.92
C GLY A 97 -6.08 -10.44 -6.60
N ALA A 98 -5.36 -10.04 -7.64
CA ALA A 98 -3.99 -9.58 -7.57
C ALA A 98 -3.82 -8.31 -8.38
N GLU A 99 -2.83 -7.50 -8.02
CA GLU A 99 -2.43 -6.32 -8.76
C GLU A 99 -0.91 -6.20 -8.80
N ILE A 100 -0.39 -5.65 -9.90
CA ILE A 100 1.02 -5.31 -10.03
C ILE A 100 1.19 -4.00 -10.78
N GLY A 101 2.12 -3.16 -10.38
CA GLY A 101 2.42 -1.94 -11.12
C GLY A 101 3.45 -1.02 -10.48
N PRO A 102 4.01 -0.09 -11.27
CA PRO A 102 4.90 0.93 -10.74
C PRO A 102 4.15 1.94 -9.88
N VAL A 103 4.80 2.40 -8.82
CA VAL A 103 4.34 3.50 -7.97
C VAL A 103 5.46 4.49 -7.72
N TRP A 104 5.08 5.74 -7.53
CA TRP A 104 5.93 6.77 -6.93
C TRP A 104 5.40 7.07 -5.53
N GLY A 105 6.30 7.24 -4.56
CA GLY A 105 5.90 7.43 -3.18
C GLY A 105 6.82 8.31 -2.34
N ILE A 106 6.29 8.67 -1.18
CA ILE A 106 6.90 9.51 -0.16
C ILE A 106 6.72 8.81 1.18
N GLN A 107 7.84 8.45 1.82
CA GLN A 107 7.90 7.96 3.19
C GLN A 107 8.54 9.02 4.10
N ARG A 108 7.93 9.29 5.24
CA ARG A 108 8.47 10.16 6.29
C ARG A 108 8.36 9.46 7.63
N VAL A 109 9.50 9.33 8.29
CA VAL A 109 9.56 8.89 9.68
C VAL A 109 10.08 10.05 10.53
N TYR A 110 9.35 10.38 11.58
CA TYR A 110 9.65 11.46 12.51
C TYR A 110 10.34 10.91 13.77
N LYS A 111 10.99 11.79 14.54
CA LYS A 111 11.70 11.40 15.77
C LYS A 111 10.82 10.69 16.80
N SER A 112 9.51 10.93 16.78
CA SER A 112 8.52 10.25 17.63
C SER A 112 8.25 8.79 17.22
N GLY A 113 8.87 8.30 16.15
CA GLY A 113 8.54 7.02 15.54
C GLY A 113 7.30 7.06 14.65
N PHE A 114 6.59 8.19 14.58
CA PHE A 114 5.46 8.36 13.67
C PHE A 114 5.92 8.23 12.22
N LYS A 115 5.22 7.41 11.44
CA LYS A 115 5.44 7.12 10.03
C LYS A 115 4.25 7.62 9.21
N LEU A 116 4.56 8.32 8.13
CA LEU A 116 3.65 8.68 7.06
C LEU A 116 4.18 8.09 5.77
N ASP A 117 3.34 7.35 5.05
CA ASP A 117 3.63 6.86 3.70
C ASP A 117 2.49 7.20 2.75
N LEU A 118 2.85 7.73 1.59
CA LEU A 118 1.94 7.99 0.48
C LEU A 118 2.53 7.39 -0.78
N HIS A 119 1.73 6.69 -1.58
CA HIS A 119 2.11 6.36 -2.94
C HIS A 119 0.95 6.45 -3.93
N LEU A 120 1.33 6.70 -5.17
CA LEU A 120 0.45 6.84 -6.33
C LEU A 120 1.10 6.12 -7.52
N GLY A 121 0.29 5.38 -8.28
CA GLY A 121 0.74 4.71 -9.49
C GLY A 121 -0.40 4.14 -10.30
N LEU A 122 -0.01 3.38 -11.32
CA LEU A 122 -0.91 2.65 -12.21
C LEU A 122 -0.51 1.18 -12.19
N GLY A 123 -1.51 0.32 -12.19
CA GLY A 123 -1.31 -1.12 -12.11
C GLY A 123 -2.16 -1.86 -13.13
N TYR A 124 -1.90 -3.16 -13.18
CA TYR A 124 -2.73 -4.13 -13.87
C TYR A 124 -3.26 -5.10 -12.82
N SER A 125 -4.57 -5.19 -12.72
CA SER A 125 -5.27 -6.06 -11.77
C SER A 125 -5.88 -7.24 -12.52
N PHE A 126 -5.91 -8.40 -11.87
CA PHE A 126 -6.50 -9.63 -12.41
C PHE A 126 -7.05 -10.49 -11.27
N ASN A 127 -7.94 -11.43 -11.59
CA ASN A 127 -8.52 -12.36 -10.60
C ASN A 127 -8.59 -13.81 -11.11
N ASP A 128 -9.01 -14.72 -10.24
CA ASP A 128 -9.13 -16.16 -10.52
C ASP A 128 -10.22 -16.51 -11.54
N LEU A 129 -11.10 -15.56 -11.87
CA LEU A 129 -12.10 -15.72 -12.94
C LEU A 129 -11.60 -15.28 -14.32
N GLY A 130 -10.34 -14.81 -14.43
CA GLY A 130 -9.78 -14.31 -15.67
C GLY A 130 -10.17 -12.87 -16.03
N ASN A 131 -10.91 -12.17 -15.15
CA ASN A 131 -11.15 -10.74 -15.31
C ASN A 131 -9.84 -9.99 -15.08
N SER A 132 -9.58 -8.99 -15.91
CA SER A 132 -8.36 -8.19 -15.82
C SER A 132 -8.57 -6.77 -16.35
N GLY A 133 -7.72 -5.85 -15.92
CA GLY A 133 -7.78 -4.47 -16.38
C GLY A 133 -6.77 -3.55 -15.68
N PHE A 134 -6.66 -2.34 -16.20
CA PHE A 134 -5.85 -1.30 -15.55
C PHE A 134 -6.52 -0.80 -14.28
N SER A 135 -5.71 -0.55 -13.25
CA SER A 135 -6.13 -0.04 -11.95
C SER A 135 -5.24 1.12 -11.50
N SER A 136 -5.78 1.97 -10.62
CA SER A 136 -4.97 2.97 -9.92
C SER A 136 -4.45 2.39 -8.61
N LEU A 137 -3.17 2.64 -8.34
CA LEU A 137 -2.50 2.20 -7.11
C LEU A 137 -2.31 3.41 -6.21
N ILE A 138 -3.25 3.61 -5.27
CA ILE A 138 -3.24 4.76 -4.36
C ILE A 138 -3.30 4.28 -2.92
N SER A 139 -2.38 4.78 -2.09
CA SER A 139 -2.38 4.49 -0.66
C SER A 139 -1.90 5.68 0.15
N PHE A 140 -2.59 5.92 1.27
CA PHE A 140 -2.15 6.82 2.32
C PHE A 140 -2.14 6.05 3.64
N ARG A 141 -0.98 5.99 4.30
CA ARG A 141 -0.73 5.23 5.52
C ARG A 141 -0.14 6.11 6.61
N LEU A 142 -0.68 5.95 7.81
CA LEU A 142 -0.16 6.48 9.04
C LEU A 142 0.17 5.31 9.96
N GLY A 143 1.28 5.39 10.69
CA GLY A 143 1.69 4.34 11.61
C GLY A 143 2.74 4.81 12.60
N TRP A 144 3.16 3.91 13.47
CA TRP A 144 4.26 4.12 14.39
C TRP A 144 5.24 2.94 14.28
N LEU A 145 6.54 3.23 14.37
CA LEU A 145 7.55 2.19 14.50
C LEU A 145 7.34 1.41 15.79
N LEU A 146 7.32 0.09 15.69
CA LEU A 146 7.20 -0.81 16.84
C LEU A 146 8.58 -1.26 17.36
N PHE A 147 9.56 -1.34 16.46
CA PHE A 147 10.92 -1.77 16.75
C PHE A 147 11.90 -0.90 15.94
N ASN A 148 13.09 -0.63 16.50
CA ASN A 148 14.19 0.10 15.86
C ASN A 148 15.32 -0.86 15.52
#